data_AF-A0AAX3QLT3-F1
#
_entry.id   AF-A0AAX3QLT3-F1
#
_cell.length_a   1.000
_cell.length_b   1.000
_cell.length_c   1.000
_cell.angle_alpha   90.00
_cell.angle_beta   90.00
_cell.angle_gamma   90.00
#
_symmetry.space_group_name_H-M   'P 1'
#
loop_
_entity.id
_entity.type
_entity.pdbx_description
1 polymer ?
#
loop_
_entity_poly.entity_id
_entity_poly.type
_entity_poly.pdbx_seq_one_letter_code
_entity_poly.pdbx_strand_id
1 'polypeptide(L)'
;MVLLKNWMQMAGMNARKAHAKHFHPLPRLASFIGTTNQKNLLSDPTGSRRFLCVEVQSKINCEGIEHDQIYAQLKDELQKGERHWFTSGEEEAIM
;
A
#
# COMPACT_ATOMS: atom_id res chain seq x y z
N MET A 1 -6.25 -6.67 -15.33
CA MET A 1 -5.31 -6.97 -14.21
C MET A 1 -3.88 -7.35 -14.64
N VAL A 2 -3.58 -7.58 -15.94
CA VAL A 2 -2.23 -7.99 -16.39
C VAL A 2 -1.17 -6.89 -16.18
N LEU A 3 -1.51 -5.61 -16.41
CA LEU A 3 -0.58 -4.49 -16.26
C LEU A 3 -0.03 -4.30 -14.84
N LEU A 4 -0.88 -4.38 -13.81
CA LEU A 4 -0.46 -4.19 -12.41
C LEU A 4 0.48 -5.31 -11.95
N LYS A 5 0.19 -6.55 -12.33
CA LYS A 5 1.07 -7.69 -12.03
C LYS A 5 2.43 -7.55 -12.70
N ASN A 6 2.46 -7.15 -13.97
CA ASN A 6 3.70 -6.92 -14.69
C ASN A 6 4.52 -5.82 -14.01
N TRP A 7 3.87 -4.71 -13.63
CA TRP A 7 4.53 -3.61 -12.90
C TRP A 7 5.21 -4.08 -11.61
N MET A 8 4.57 -4.95 -10.82
CA MET A 8 5.15 -5.48 -9.58
C MET A 8 6.29 -6.50 -9.80
N GLN A 9 6.31 -7.16 -10.96
CA GLN A 9 7.32 -8.16 -11.32
C GLN A 9 8.56 -7.54 -11.98
N MET A 10 8.47 -6.33 -12.50
CA MET A 10 9.59 -5.66 -13.17
C MET A 10 10.69 -5.27 -12.18
N ALA A 11 11.96 -5.44 -12.60
CA ALA A 11 13.14 -5.05 -11.82
C ALA A 11 13.33 -3.51 -11.72
N GLY A 12 12.66 -2.75 -12.59
CA GLY A 12 12.64 -1.29 -12.61
C GLY A 12 11.55 -0.80 -13.56
N MET A 13 11.04 0.40 -13.34
CA MET A 13 9.89 0.95 -14.08
C MET A 13 10.30 2.20 -14.85
N ASN A 14 9.95 2.30 -16.14
CA ASN A 14 10.06 3.58 -16.85
C ASN A 14 8.73 4.32 -16.74
N ALA A 15 8.70 5.41 -15.98
CA ALA A 15 7.51 6.23 -15.78
C ALA A 15 7.74 7.67 -16.20
N ARG A 16 6.68 8.30 -16.69
CA ARG A 16 6.64 9.73 -16.99
C ARG A 16 5.89 10.43 -15.88
N LYS A 17 6.56 11.32 -15.15
CA LYS A 17 5.92 12.15 -14.13
C LYS A 17 4.93 13.12 -14.78
N ALA A 18 3.93 13.58 -14.01
CA ALA A 18 3.02 14.61 -14.46
C ALA A 18 3.80 15.81 -15.02
N HIS A 19 3.40 16.30 -16.19
CA HIS A 19 4.04 17.42 -16.92
C HIS A 19 5.50 17.21 -17.37
N ALA A 20 6.12 16.06 -17.13
CA ALA A 20 7.45 15.76 -17.67
C ALA A 20 7.39 15.58 -19.19
N LYS A 21 8.47 15.89 -19.92
CA LYS A 21 8.57 15.63 -21.38
C LYS A 21 9.08 14.22 -21.71
N HIS A 22 9.87 13.64 -20.81
CA HIS A 22 10.56 12.37 -21.02
C HIS A 22 10.18 11.34 -19.95
N PHE A 23 10.39 10.06 -20.29
CA PHE A 23 10.30 8.97 -19.33
C PHE A 23 11.59 8.87 -18.53
N HIS A 24 11.46 8.53 -17.26
CA HIS A 24 12.60 8.28 -16.38
C HIS A 24 12.52 6.89 -15.76
N PRO A 25 13.66 6.18 -15.62
CA PRO A 25 13.71 4.96 -14.85
C PRO A 25 13.47 5.29 -13.37
N LEU A 26 12.51 4.61 -12.78
CA LEU A 26 12.22 4.58 -11.36
C LEU A 26 12.71 3.24 -10.79
N PRO A 27 13.33 3.27 -9.60
CA PRO A 27 13.67 2.04 -8.90
C PRO A 27 12.40 1.23 -8.62
N ARG A 28 12.56 -0.08 -8.49
CA ARG A 28 11.46 -0.96 -8.10
C ARG A 28 10.91 -0.52 -6.75
N LEU A 29 9.65 -0.10 -6.73
CA LEU A 29 8.91 0.12 -5.49
C LEU A 29 8.53 -1.25 -4.92
N ALA A 30 8.94 -1.53 -3.68
CA ALA A 30 8.80 -2.84 -3.06
C ALA A 30 7.33 -3.19 -2.73
N SER A 31 6.44 -2.20 -2.62
CA SER A 31 5.04 -2.42 -2.27
C SER A 31 4.14 -1.35 -2.89
N PHE A 32 2.94 -1.74 -3.29
CA PHE A 32 1.88 -0.84 -3.74
C PHE A 32 0.70 -0.98 -2.80
N ILE A 33 0.14 0.16 -2.40
CA ILE A 33 -1.12 0.23 -1.65
C ILE A 33 -2.07 1.09 -2.48
N GLY A 34 -3.30 0.63 -2.61
CA GLY A 34 -4.35 1.37 -3.31
C GLY A 34 -5.71 0.96 -2.80
N THR A 35 -6.64 1.89 -2.83
CA THR A 35 -8.05 1.64 -2.53
C THR A 35 -8.82 1.50 -3.84
N THR A 36 -9.80 0.61 -3.87
CA THR A 36 -10.71 0.46 -5.00
C THR A 36 -12.09 0.07 -4.50
N ASN A 37 -13.13 0.55 -5.19
CA ASN A 37 -14.50 0.12 -4.96
C ASN A 37 -14.85 -1.16 -5.77
N GLN A 38 -13.90 -1.68 -6.56
CA GLN A 38 -14.11 -2.87 -7.38
C GLN A 38 -13.74 -4.16 -6.64
N LYS A 39 -14.70 -5.07 -6.46
CA LYS A 39 -14.48 -6.37 -5.82
C LYS A 39 -13.62 -7.33 -6.65
N ASN A 40 -13.50 -7.10 -7.96
CA ASN A 40 -12.73 -7.95 -8.87
C ASN A 40 -11.22 -7.99 -8.56
N LEU A 41 -10.71 -7.08 -7.71
CA LEU A 41 -9.33 -7.12 -7.22
C LEU A 41 -9.09 -8.20 -6.15
N LEU A 42 -10.11 -8.53 -5.35
CA LEU A 42 -10.06 -9.60 -4.34
C LEU A 42 -10.05 -10.98 -5.00
N SER A 43 -10.81 -11.11 -6.08
CA SER A 43 -10.97 -12.35 -6.84
C SER A 43 -10.03 -12.34 -8.04
N ASP A 44 -8.72 -12.46 -7.82
CA ASP A 44 -7.77 -12.56 -8.93
C ASP A 44 -8.05 -13.80 -9.79
N PRO A 45 -8.63 -13.65 -11.00
CA PRO A 45 -9.03 -14.79 -11.81
C PRO A 45 -7.83 -15.50 -12.45
N THR A 46 -6.64 -14.88 -12.40
CA THR A 46 -5.39 -15.46 -12.94
C THR A 46 -4.59 -16.22 -11.88
N GLY A 47 -5.16 -16.45 -10.69
CA GLY A 47 -4.68 -17.44 -9.72
C GLY A 47 -3.37 -17.11 -8.99
N SER A 48 -2.84 -15.89 -9.10
CA SER A 48 -1.59 -15.50 -8.46
C SER A 48 -1.82 -14.37 -7.46
N ARG A 49 -2.00 -14.79 -6.20
CA ARG A 49 -2.21 -13.95 -5.01
C ARG A 49 -0.93 -13.15 -4.69
N ARG A 50 -0.74 -12.01 -5.35
CA ARG A 50 0.29 -11.02 -5.02
C ARG A 50 -0.29 -9.75 -4.37
N PHE A 51 -1.51 -9.84 -3.86
CA PHE A 51 -2.22 -8.72 -3.24
C PHE A 51 -2.78 -9.16 -1.90
N LEU A 52 -2.48 -8.41 -0.84
CA LEU A 52 -3.24 -8.46 0.40
C LEU A 52 -4.42 -7.51 0.23
N CYS A 53 -5.59 -8.08 -0.08
CA CYS A 53 -6.81 -7.31 -0.27
C CYS A 53 -7.67 -7.44 0.98
N VAL A 54 -7.96 -6.32 1.64
CA VAL A 54 -8.87 -6.26 2.79
C VAL A 54 -10.23 -5.76 2.31
N GLU A 55 -11.27 -6.57 2.44
CA GLU A 55 -12.63 -6.16 2.07
C GLU A 55 -13.26 -5.32 3.19
N VAL A 56 -13.63 -4.09 2.85
CA VAL A 56 -14.40 -3.21 3.72
C VAL A 56 -15.88 -3.59 3.59
N GLN A 57 -16.43 -4.25 4.61
CA GLN A 57 -17.80 -4.79 4.60
C GLN A 57 -18.88 -3.72 4.81
N SER A 58 -18.53 -2.62 5.49
CA SER A 58 -19.45 -1.54 5.84
C SER A 58 -18.74 -0.20 5.83
N LYS A 59 -19.49 0.90 5.88
CA LYS A 59 -18.91 2.24 5.92
C LYS A 59 -18.02 2.36 7.16
N ILE A 60 -16.75 2.74 6.94
CA ILE A 60 -15.81 3.02 8.02
C ILE A 60 -16.35 4.22 8.80
N ASN A 61 -16.58 4.02 10.11
CA ASN A 61 -16.94 5.12 10.99
C ASN A 61 -15.68 5.93 11.31
N CYS A 62 -15.68 7.20 10.94
CA CYS A 62 -14.58 8.12 11.23
C CYS A 62 -14.98 9.20 12.26
N GLU A 63 -16.13 9.08 12.90
CA GLU A 63 -16.59 10.04 13.91
C GLU A 63 -15.76 9.95 15.19
N GLY A 64 -15.41 11.10 15.78
CA GLY A 64 -14.64 11.18 17.02
C GLY A 64 -13.15 10.87 16.88
N ILE A 65 -12.63 10.75 15.65
CA ILE A 65 -11.20 10.55 15.41
C ILE A 65 -10.48 11.92 15.48
N GLU A 66 -9.71 12.11 16.54
CA GLU A 66 -8.82 13.27 16.73
C GLU A 66 -7.57 13.14 15.87
N HIS A 67 -7.71 13.44 14.56
CA HIS A 67 -6.63 13.31 13.59
C HIS A 67 -5.38 14.10 13.98
N ASP A 68 -5.53 15.32 14.50
CA ASP A 68 -4.41 16.18 14.87
C ASP A 68 -3.53 15.54 15.95
N GLN A 69 -4.16 14.91 16.95
CA GLN A 69 -3.44 14.23 18.01
C GLN A 69 -2.75 12.95 17.51
N ILE A 70 -3.41 12.19 16.64
CA ILE A 70 -2.82 10.99 16.02
C ILE A 70 -1.60 11.37 15.18
N TYR A 71 -1.69 12.44 14.37
CA TYR A 71 -0.55 12.92 13.59
C TYR A 71 0.57 13.49 14.47
N ALA A 72 0.23 14.17 15.57
CA ALA A 72 1.21 14.66 16.53
C ALA A 72 1.98 13.49 17.18
N GLN A 73 1.28 12.44 17.61
CA GLN A 73 1.88 11.22 18.15
C GLN A 73 2.78 10.53 17.11
N LEU A 74 2.27 10.32 15.89
CA LEU A 74 3.03 9.67 14.81
C LEU A 74 4.33 10.43 14.50
N LYS A 75 4.28 11.77 14.49
CA LYS A 75 5.46 12.61 14.27
C LYS A 75 6.49 12.44 15.37
N ASP A 76 6.06 12.39 16.63
CA ASP A 76 6.95 12.21 17.79
C ASP A 76 7.61 10.82 17.77
N GLU A 77 6.85 9.75 17.53
CA GLU A 77 7.37 8.37 17.39
C GLU A 77 8.38 8.25 16.24
N LEU A 78 8.09 8.88 15.10
CA LEU A 78 9.01 8.91 13.97
C LEU A 78 10.32 9.64 14.31
N GLN A 79 10.24 10.76 15.06
CA GLN A 79 11.41 11.50 15.50
C GLN A 79 12.26 10.74 16.52
N LYS A 80 11.63 9.91 17.36
CA LYS A 80 12.32 8.99 18.28
C LYS A 80 12.96 7.80 17.56
N GLY A 81 12.63 7.57 16.29
CA GLY A 81 13.14 6.44 15.52
C GLY A 81 12.51 5.11 15.94
N GLU A 82 11.27 5.15 16.43
CA GLU A 82 10.54 3.96 16.84
C GLU A 82 10.40 2.95 15.68
N ARG A 83 10.36 1.66 16.04
CA ARG A 83 10.25 0.58 15.06
C ARG A 83 8.87 0.62 14.41
N HIS A 84 8.84 0.80 13.09
CA HIS A 84 7.63 0.90 12.28
C HIS A 84 7.38 -0.32 11.39
N TRP A 85 8.08 -1.43 11.65
CA TRP A 85 7.87 -2.72 10.99
C TRP A 85 7.58 -3.81 12.03
N PHE A 86 6.75 -4.78 11.65
CA PHE A 86 6.45 -5.93 12.47
C PHE A 86 7.64 -6.91 12.49
N THR A 87 7.78 -7.62 13.60
CA THR A 87 8.61 -8.83 13.71
C THR A 87 7.84 -10.02 13.19
N SER A 88 8.55 -11.10 12.83
CA SER A 88 7.90 -12.31 12.31
C SER A 88 6.84 -12.89 13.25
N GLY A 89 7.00 -12.76 14.58
CA GLY A 89 5.99 -13.18 15.55
C GLY A 89 4.78 -12.25 15.62
N GLU A 90 4.97 -10.94 15.41
CA GLU A 90 3.86 -9.97 15.31
C GLU A 90 3.09 -10.16 14.00
N GLU A 91 3.78 -10.49 12.90
CA GLU A 91 3.16 -10.80 11.60
C GLU A 91 2.24 -12.03 11.69
N GLU A 92 2.68 -13.07 12.41
CA GLU A 92 1.90 -14.30 12.59
C GLU A 92 0.66 -14.12 13.48
N ALA A 93 0.67 -13.15 14.39
CA ALA A 93 -0.48 -12.82 15.24
C ALA A 93 -1.57 -11.98 14.52
N ILE A 94 -1.21 -11.30 13.43
CA ILE A 94 -2.11 -10.42 12.66
C ILE A 94 -2.73 -11.16 11.46
N MET A 95 -2.10 -12.24 10.98
CA MET A 95 -2.62 -13.12 9.92
C MET A 95 -3.71 -14.08 10.42
#